data_AF-A0A8I2DXS6-F1
#
_entry.id   AF-A0A8I2DXS6-F1
#
_cell.length_a   1.000
_cell.length_b   1.000
_cell.length_c   1.000
_cell.angle_alpha   90.00
_cell.angle_beta   90.00
_cell.angle_gamma   90.00
#
_symmetry.space_group_name_H-M   'P 1'
#
loop_
_entity.id
_entity.type
_entity.pdbx_description
1 polymer ?
#
loop_
_entity_poly.entity_id
_entity_poly.type
_entity_poly.pdbx_seq_one_letter_code
_entity_poly.pdbx_strand_id
1 'polypeptide(L)' 'TAVDSALTALKKAAEGEDNVLYPMKDALRARATVGEVCNALREVWGTYVPSDAF' A
#
# COMPACT_ATOMS: atom_id res chain seq x y z
N THR A 1 -11.32 11.12 -3.14
CA THR A 1 -10.72 11.47 -4.44
C THR A 1 -10.38 10.20 -5.21
N ALA A 2 -9.96 10.29 -6.48
CA ALA A 2 -9.51 9.11 -7.24
C ALA A 2 -8.31 8.42 -6.57
N VAL A 3 -7.40 9.20 -5.95
CA VAL A 3 -6.29 8.70 -5.13
C VAL A 3 -6.81 7.90 -3.94
N ASP A 4 -7.74 8.48 -3.15
CA ASP A 4 -8.26 7.81 -1.94
C ASP A 4 -8.94 6.47 -2.26
N SER A 5 -9.70 6.41 -3.36
CA SER A 5 -10.37 5.18 -3.80
C SER A 5 -9.35 4.12 -4.23
N ALA A 6 -8.31 4.51 -4.96
CA ALA A 6 -7.26 3.58 -5.38
C ALA A 6 -6.40 3.10 -4.20
N LEU A 7 -6.07 3.96 -3.24
CA LEU A 7 -5.38 3.58 -2.01
C LEU A 7 -6.24 2.67 -1.13
N THR A 8 -7.56 2.89 -1.08
CA THR A 8 -8.49 1.97 -0.38
C THR A 8 -8.49 0.59 -1.02
N ALA A 9 -8.53 0.51 -2.36
CA ALA A 9 -8.46 -0.76 -3.07
C ALA A 9 -7.11 -1.46 -2.83
N LEU A 10 -6.01 -0.70 -2.78
CA LEU A 10 -4.68 -1.23 -2.44
C LEU A 10 -4.64 -1.83 -1.03
N LYS A 11 -5.19 -1.13 -0.03
CA LYS A 11 -5.27 -1.66 1.35
C LYS A 11 -6.08 -2.95 1.40
N LYS A 12 -7.23 -2.99 0.73
CA LYS A 12 -8.07 -4.20 0.67
C LYS A 12 -7.35 -5.39 0.03
N ALA A 13 -6.59 -5.17 -1.04
CA ALA A 13 -5.79 -6.23 -1.64
C ALA A 13 -4.66 -6.69 -0.69
N ALA A 14 -4.05 -5.76 0.02
CA ALA A 14 -2.99 -6.04 0.99
C ALA A 14 -3.48 -6.76 2.26
N GLU A 15 -4.74 -6.60 2.64
CA GLU A 15 -5.39 -7.33 3.76
C GLU A 15 -5.62 -8.82 3.43
N GLY A 16 -5.65 -9.16 2.14
CA GLY A 16 -5.81 -10.53 1.65
C GLY A 16 -4.55 -11.08 0.97
N GLU A 17 -4.77 -11.98 0.01
CA GLU A 17 -3.70 -12.63 -0.78
C GLU A 17 -3.68 -12.12 -2.25
N ASP A 18 -4.43 -11.06 -2.54
CA ASP A 18 -4.52 -10.50 -3.87
C ASP A 18 -3.20 -9.84 -4.30
N ASN A 19 -2.93 -9.83 -5.60
CA ASN A 19 -1.75 -9.17 -6.14
C ASN A 19 -1.87 -7.64 -6.08
N VAL A 20 -1.14 -7.03 -5.14
CA VAL A 20 -1.11 -5.58 -4.88
C VAL A 20 -0.58 -4.73 -6.04
N LEU A 21 0.12 -5.30 -7.02
CA LEU A 21 0.71 -4.53 -8.13
C LEU A 21 -0.38 -3.92 -9.04
N TYR A 22 -1.53 -4.57 -9.15
CA TYR A 22 -2.65 -4.05 -9.95
C TYR A 22 -3.26 -2.77 -9.34
N PRO A 23 -3.74 -2.75 -8.08
CA PRO A 23 -4.25 -1.52 -7.47
C PRO A 23 -3.16 -0.46 -7.26
N MET A 24 -1.90 -0.85 -7.05
CA MET A 24 -0.78 0.10 -6.96
C MET A 24 -0.58 0.88 -8.26
N LYS A 25 -0.63 0.20 -9.42
CA LYS A 25 -0.56 0.85 -10.73
C LYS A 25 -1.69 1.87 -10.91
N ASP A 26 -2.90 1.54 -10.45
CA ASP A 26 -4.05 2.44 -10.56
C ASP A 26 -3.94 3.65 -9.61
N ALA A 27 -3.39 3.46 -8.40
CA ALA A 27 -3.07 4.57 -7.50
C ALA A 27 -2.04 5.53 -8.13
N LEU A 28 -0.96 5.00 -8.72
CA LEU A 28 0.05 5.80 -9.40
C LEU A 28 -0.51 6.55 -10.62
N ARG A 29 -1.42 5.92 -11.38
CA ARG A 29 -2.15 6.58 -12.48
C ARG A 29 -3.05 7.72 -11.98
N ALA A 30 -3.67 7.54 -10.81
CA ALA A 30 -4.45 8.57 -10.14
C ALA A 30 -3.59 9.69 -9.53
N ARG A 31 -2.26 9.66 -9.73
CA ARG A 31 -1.26 10.63 -9.22
C ARG A 31 -0.99 10.50 -7.73
N ALA A 32 -1.24 9.32 -7.14
CA ALA A 32 -0.72 9.01 -5.80
C ALA A 32 0.81 9.05 -5.81
N THR A 33 1.38 9.57 -4.74
CA THR A 33 2.81 9.58 -4.50
C THR A 33 3.28 8.23 -3.97
N VAL A 34 4.59 7.97 -4.09
CA VAL A 34 5.22 6.80 -3.47
C VAL A 34 5.00 6.80 -1.95
N GLY A 35 5.06 7.97 -1.30
CA GLY A 35 4.83 8.09 0.13
C GLY A 35 3.43 7.65 0.57
N GLU A 36 2.39 8.05 -0.17
CA GLU A 36 1.01 7.65 0.11
C GLU A 36 0.81 6.15 -0.07
N VAL A 37 1.38 5.56 -1.13
CA VAL A 37 1.34 4.11 -1.37
C VAL A 37 2.06 3.35 -0.26
N CYS A 38 3.28 3.76 0.11
CA CYS A 38 4.05 3.14 1.20
C CYS A 38 3.34 3.28 2.56
N ASN A 39 2.69 4.42 2.83
CA ASN A 39 1.92 4.60 4.06
C ASN A 39 0.71 3.67 4.09
N ALA A 40 -0.04 3.57 2.99
CA ALA A 40 -1.20 2.68 2.91
C ALA A 40 -0.83 1.21 3.19
N LEU A 41 0.29 0.74 2.65
CA LEU A 41 0.78 -0.62 2.90
C LEU A 41 1.29 -0.79 4.34
N ARG A 42 1.95 0.23 4.91
CA ARG A 42 2.40 0.21 6.31
C ARG A 42 1.25 0.13 7.31
N GLU A 43 0.09 0.70 7.00
CA GLU A 43 -1.10 0.58 7.86
C GLU A 43 -1.61 -0.86 7.97
N VAL A 44 -1.44 -1.68 6.91
CA VAL A 44 -1.92 -3.07 6.87
C VAL A 44 -0.87 -4.06 7.36
N TRP A 45 0.37 -3.93 6.87
CA TRP A 45 1.44 -4.89 7.15
C TRP A 45 2.36 -4.47 8.30
N GLY A 46 2.22 -3.25 8.79
CA GLY A 46 3.18 -2.64 9.70
C GLY A 46 4.47 -2.24 8.98
N THR A 47 5.53 -2.04 9.77
CA THR A 47 6.88 -1.76 9.26
C THR A 47 7.80 -2.86 9.73
N TYR A 48 8.75 -3.27 8.88
CA TYR A 48 9.79 -4.19 9.28
C TYR A 48 10.61 -3.62 10.45
N VAL A 49 10.72 -4.41 11.52
CA VAL A 49 11.59 -4.12 12.66
C VAL A 49 12.72 -5.15 12.62
N PRO A 50 13.98 -4.71 12.39
CA PRO A 50 15.13 -5.60 12.46
C PRO A 50 15.19 -6.32 13.82
N SER A 51 15.54 -7.60 13.83
CA SER A 51 15.82 -8.30 15.08
C SER A 51 17.16 -7.82 15.63
N ASP A 52 17.20 -7.37 16.89
CA ASP A 52 18.46 -7.12 17.59
C ASP A 52 19.21 -8.45 17.75
N ALA A 53 20.19 -8.67 16.87
CA ALA A 53 21.11 -9.80 16.95
C ALA A 53 22.35 -9.34 17.72
N PHE A 54 22.28 -9.46 19.04
CA PHE A 54 23.44 -9.35 19.93
C PHE A 54 23.71 -10.72 20.57
#